data_AF-A0A1I5DHH0-F1
#
_entry.id   AF-A0A1I5DHH0-F1
#
_cell.length_a   1.000
_cell.length_b   1.000
_cell.length_c   1.000
_cell.angle_alpha   90.00
_cell.angle_beta   90.00
_cell.angle_gamma   90.00
#
_symmetry.space_group_name_H-M   'P 1'
#
loop_
_entity.id
_entity.type
_entity.pdbx_description
1 polymer ?
#
loop_
_entity_poly.entity_id
_entity_poly.type
_entity_poly.pdbx_seq_one_letter_code
_entity_poly.pdbx_strand_id
1 'polypeptide(L)'
;MTAPSLVVLRPEPGNTRTAAALRALGLDVRQVPLFAVVPVYWTPPNPIGFDGVLLTSANAVRHGGSGLDAMKRLPVVAVGAATAMAARDAGFAVAVTGDADAQAVIAEARDRGFARLLHLAGRERTAIDDSVETVTVYASEAVPLASDVARSFEDSAVLVHSARAAARLAALVEASGADRARIDVIAISRAVGDAAGPGWKDVKIAPQPTDSAVVALAAAHANTRAIDHRAHAGDKHAMSDYVPTDRPRARGPKTGVIVALIGLAFIAGLGLMGYAVRTLPWFASLYPTNAASTAAGQKLAAGNAGYIPSQPLGPDGQPQAPAPVDTAVLATREATLAAQLTALEARTAAITTDAAAASGQATRAEGLMVAFAARRALDRGVGLGYLEEQLRLRFGQAQPRATTLLIQASHQPVTLEDLRQGLDTIAPDITASTGDGWLDTIQHQIDSLVVLRKAGTPSPMPTDRLARARRLLEAGQVEAARAEVARLPGAAQAGNWMEAARRYVIARQALDVIENTALIGQAGQPQPAPVVIPTPVPEVAVPETSDTSGV
;
A
#
# COMPACT_ATOMS: atom_id res chain seq x y z
N MET A 1 25.30 -19.03 -2.42
CA MET A 1 24.62 -18.92 -1.12
C MET A 1 23.55 -17.84 -1.23
N THR A 2 22.39 -18.08 -0.63
CA THR A 2 21.11 -17.37 -0.80
C THR A 2 21.12 -15.96 -0.19
N ALA A 3 20.30 -15.06 -0.76
CA ALA A 3 20.04 -13.71 -0.23
C ALA A 3 19.69 -13.75 1.28
N PRO A 4 19.97 -12.68 2.05
CA PRO A 4 19.68 -12.66 3.48
C PRO A 4 18.21 -13.01 3.73
N SER A 5 17.97 -13.99 4.60
CA SER A 5 16.60 -14.40 4.93
C SER A 5 15.89 -13.25 5.66
N LEU A 6 14.70 -12.87 5.21
CA LEU A 6 13.88 -11.88 5.90
C LEU A 6 13.03 -12.59 6.95
N VAL A 7 12.89 -11.99 8.14
CA VAL A 7 12.06 -12.53 9.21
C VAL A 7 10.98 -11.54 9.59
N VAL A 8 9.72 -11.96 9.57
CA VAL A 8 8.57 -11.12 9.95
C VAL A 8 8.05 -11.56 11.31
N LEU A 9 8.06 -10.65 12.29
CA LEU A 9 7.76 -10.95 13.70
C LEU A 9 6.35 -10.58 14.19
N ARG A 10 5.60 -9.84 13.38
CA ARG A 10 4.28 -9.32 13.80
C ARG A 10 3.24 -10.44 13.95
N PRO A 11 2.12 -10.23 14.67
CA PRO A 11 1.05 -11.23 14.77
C PRO A 11 0.24 -11.40 13.47
N GLU A 12 -0.45 -12.54 13.36
CA GLU A 12 -1.47 -12.75 12.31
C GLU A 12 -2.69 -11.83 12.50
N PRO A 13 -3.38 -11.45 11.41
CA PRO A 13 -3.11 -11.76 9.99
C PRO A 13 -2.11 -10.79 9.33
N GLY A 14 -1.56 -9.85 10.10
CA GLY A 14 -0.61 -8.86 9.58
C GLY A 14 0.68 -9.52 9.05
N ASN A 15 1.14 -10.57 9.73
CA ASN A 15 2.33 -11.33 9.35
C ASN A 15 2.21 -11.89 7.93
N THR A 16 1.12 -12.63 7.66
CA THR A 16 0.84 -13.22 6.34
C THR A 16 0.80 -12.16 5.25
N ARG A 17 0.19 -11.00 5.49
CA ARG A 17 0.15 -9.92 4.49
C ARG A 17 1.53 -9.36 4.17
N THR A 18 2.33 -9.02 5.19
CA THR A 18 3.69 -8.51 4.99
C THR A 18 4.58 -9.54 4.30
N ALA A 19 4.48 -10.82 4.70
CA ALA A 19 5.24 -11.90 4.09
C ALA A 19 4.85 -12.15 2.63
N ALA A 20 3.55 -12.12 2.31
CA ALA A 20 3.07 -12.22 0.94
C ALA A 20 3.58 -11.07 0.06
N ALA A 21 3.55 -9.83 0.57
CA ALA A 21 4.07 -8.67 -0.16
C ALA A 21 5.58 -8.78 -0.45
N LEU A 22 6.37 -9.28 0.50
CA LEU A 22 7.81 -9.50 0.29
C LEU A 22 8.10 -10.68 -0.65
N ARG A 23 7.35 -11.78 -0.54
CA ARG A 23 7.48 -12.93 -1.45
C ARG A 23 7.09 -12.57 -2.88
N ALA A 24 6.11 -11.68 -3.07
CA ALA A 24 5.75 -11.15 -4.39
C ALA A 24 6.90 -10.36 -5.04
N LEU A 25 7.85 -9.87 -4.25
CA LEU A 25 9.10 -9.25 -4.72
C LEU A 25 10.24 -10.26 -4.92
N GLY A 26 9.97 -11.56 -4.83
CA GLY A 26 10.96 -12.63 -5.01
C GLY A 26 11.88 -12.87 -3.80
N LEU A 27 11.53 -12.33 -2.63
CA LEU A 27 12.36 -12.42 -1.43
C LEU A 27 12.02 -13.68 -0.61
N ASP A 28 13.03 -14.29 0.00
CA ASP A 28 12.85 -15.38 0.95
C ASP A 28 12.46 -14.85 2.33
N VAL A 29 11.34 -15.31 2.85
CA VAL A 29 10.69 -14.75 4.04
C VAL A 29 10.24 -15.85 4.99
N ARG A 30 10.76 -15.80 6.21
CA ARG A 30 10.34 -16.61 7.35
C ARG A 30 9.34 -15.83 8.21
N GLN A 31 8.25 -16.49 8.57
CA GLN A 31 7.21 -15.92 9.43
C GLN A 31 7.40 -16.49 10.83
N VAL A 32 7.73 -15.63 11.79
CA VAL A 32 8.01 -16.03 13.18
C VAL A 32 7.26 -15.08 14.12
N PRO A 33 5.92 -15.19 14.21
CA PRO A 33 5.13 -14.28 15.03
C PRO A 33 5.52 -14.38 16.51
N LEU A 34 5.88 -13.25 17.12
CA LEU A 34 6.26 -13.21 18.54
C LEU A 34 5.07 -13.12 19.50
N PHE A 35 3.89 -12.76 18.98
CA PHE A 35 2.65 -12.75 19.74
C PHE A 35 1.52 -13.37 18.94
N ALA A 36 0.60 -14.02 19.65
CA ALA A 36 -0.67 -14.51 19.14
C ALA A 36 -1.79 -13.65 19.71
N VAL A 37 -2.78 -13.33 18.88
CA VAL A 37 -4.00 -12.67 19.37
C VAL A 37 -4.95 -13.78 19.81
N VAL A 38 -5.33 -13.73 21.09
CA VAL A 38 -6.20 -14.75 21.71
C VAL A 38 -7.48 -14.10 22.23
N PRO A 39 -8.62 -14.81 22.19
CA PRO A 39 -9.84 -14.33 22.82
C PRO A 39 -9.66 -14.27 24.34
N VAL A 40 -10.25 -13.26 24.96
CA VAL A 40 -10.35 -13.14 26.42
C VAL A 40 -11.79 -13.37 26.80
N TYR A 41 -12.03 -14.18 27.82
CA TYR A 41 -13.38 -14.37 28.33
C TYR A 41 -13.91 -13.04 28.90
N TRP A 42 -15.11 -12.64 28.47
CA TRP A 42 -15.77 -11.44 28.91
C TRP A 42 -17.27 -11.69 29.06
N THR A 43 -17.91 -10.93 29.94
CA THR A 43 -19.37 -10.97 30.09
C THR A 43 -19.94 -9.75 29.37
N PRO A 44 -20.77 -9.92 28.33
CA PRO A 44 -21.35 -8.79 27.63
C PRO A 44 -22.26 -7.98 28.55
N PRO A 45 -22.08 -6.65 28.64
CA PRO A 45 -22.99 -5.81 29.41
C PRO A 45 -24.36 -5.73 28.71
N ASN A 46 -25.37 -5.23 29.42
CA ASN A 46 -26.69 -5.06 28.82
C ASN A 46 -26.64 -3.99 27.70
N PRO A 47 -26.99 -4.33 26.44
CA PRO A 47 -26.87 -3.40 25.31
C PRO A 47 -27.79 -2.19 25.43
N ILE A 48 -28.87 -2.24 26.22
CA ILE A 48 -29.82 -1.12 26.39
C ILE A 48 -29.14 0.12 26.99
N GLY A 49 -28.02 -0.05 27.69
CA GLY A 49 -27.27 1.06 28.30
C GLY A 49 -26.37 1.82 27.32
N PHE A 50 -26.30 1.45 26.05
CA PHE A 50 -25.34 2.00 25.09
C PHE A 50 -26.03 2.43 23.80
N ASP A 51 -25.48 3.46 23.17
CA ASP A 51 -25.95 4.00 21.90
C ASP A 51 -25.15 3.42 20.72
N GLY A 52 -23.95 2.88 20.98
CA GLY A 52 -23.08 2.31 19.96
C GLY A 52 -21.89 1.53 20.53
N VAL A 53 -21.24 0.75 19.66
CA VAL A 53 -20.03 0.00 19.98
C VAL A 53 -18.83 0.64 19.29
N LEU A 54 -17.86 1.10 20.07
CA LEU A 54 -16.58 1.55 19.56
C LEU A 54 -15.67 0.36 19.29
N LEU A 55 -15.14 0.27 18.08
CA LEU A 55 -14.15 -0.73 17.67
C LEU A 55 -12.89 -0.02 17.16
N THR A 56 -11.81 -0.12 17.91
CA THR A 56 -10.51 0.47 17.52
C THR A 56 -9.61 -0.50 16.75
N SER A 57 -10.02 -1.77 16.68
CA SER A 57 -9.26 -2.84 16.03
C SER A 57 -10.20 -3.93 15.52
N ALA A 58 -9.95 -4.40 14.30
CA ALA A 58 -10.62 -5.56 13.72
C ALA A 58 -10.50 -6.83 14.59
N ASN A 59 -9.51 -6.90 15.49
CA ASN A 59 -9.34 -8.05 16.39
C ASN A 59 -10.46 -8.16 17.44
N ALA A 60 -11.09 -7.04 17.82
CA ALA A 60 -12.25 -7.08 18.72
C ALA A 60 -13.39 -7.92 18.11
N VAL A 61 -13.59 -7.80 16.79
CA VAL A 61 -14.60 -8.57 16.07
C VAL A 61 -14.16 -10.02 15.89
N ARG A 62 -12.90 -10.26 15.51
CA ARG A 62 -12.37 -11.62 15.26
C ARG A 62 -12.32 -12.49 16.51
N HIS A 63 -12.14 -11.89 17.68
CA HIS A 63 -11.90 -12.60 18.93
C HIS A 63 -12.97 -12.35 20.00
N GLY A 64 -13.98 -11.52 19.74
CA GLY A 64 -15.04 -11.21 20.70
C GLY A 64 -16.00 -12.37 20.97
N GLY A 65 -15.97 -13.44 20.16
CA GLY A 65 -16.77 -14.66 20.38
C GLY A 65 -18.28 -14.41 20.31
N SER A 66 -19.06 -15.31 20.93
CA SER A 66 -20.53 -15.23 20.95
C SER A 66 -21.07 -14.01 21.71
N GLY A 67 -20.26 -13.40 22.58
CA GLY A 67 -20.62 -12.16 23.27
C GLY A 67 -20.96 -11.00 22.32
N LEU A 68 -20.41 -11.04 21.10
CA LEU A 68 -20.71 -10.06 20.05
C LEU A 68 -22.17 -10.13 19.57
N ASP A 69 -22.83 -11.28 19.65
CA ASP A 69 -24.21 -11.44 19.15
C ASP A 69 -25.19 -10.55 19.93
N ALA A 70 -24.98 -10.39 21.24
CA ALA A 70 -25.77 -9.48 22.07
C ALA A 70 -25.59 -8.01 21.67
N MET A 71 -24.44 -7.67 21.08
CA MET A 71 -24.07 -6.30 20.72
C MET A 71 -24.48 -5.91 19.30
N LYS A 72 -24.89 -6.86 18.45
CA LYS A 72 -25.23 -6.60 17.03
C LYS A 72 -26.36 -5.60 16.80
N ARG A 73 -27.19 -5.35 17.82
CA ARG A 73 -28.26 -4.32 17.76
C ARG A 73 -27.71 -2.90 17.82
N LEU A 74 -26.49 -2.72 18.32
CA LEU A 74 -25.85 -1.43 18.46
C LEU A 74 -25.09 -1.10 17.17
N PRO A 75 -25.18 0.16 16.69
CA PRO A 75 -24.36 0.61 15.59
C PRO A 75 -22.89 0.68 16.00
N VAL A 76 -22.01 0.35 15.05
CA VAL A 76 -20.57 0.37 15.23
C VAL A 76 -19.99 1.71 14.82
N VAL A 77 -19.14 2.22 15.71
CA VAL A 77 -18.22 3.31 15.48
C VAL A 77 -16.83 2.69 15.29
N ALA A 78 -16.32 2.70 14.08
CA ALA A 78 -15.08 2.00 13.72
C ALA A 78 -13.92 2.98 13.50
N VAL A 79 -12.78 2.70 14.13
CA VAL A 79 -11.51 3.39 13.85
C VAL A 79 -10.76 2.61 12.77
N GLY A 80 -10.74 3.19 11.58
CA GLY A 80 -10.12 2.66 10.38
C GLY A 80 -11.04 1.77 9.52
N ALA A 81 -10.85 1.87 8.20
CA ALA A 81 -11.62 1.13 7.20
C ALA A 81 -11.54 -0.41 7.39
N ALA A 82 -10.39 -0.94 7.81
CA ALA A 82 -10.23 -2.38 8.05
C ALA A 82 -11.08 -2.88 9.23
N THR A 83 -11.24 -2.06 10.27
CA THR A 83 -12.09 -2.38 11.43
C THR A 83 -13.56 -2.30 11.04
N ALA A 84 -13.95 -1.27 10.27
CA ALA A 84 -15.30 -1.15 9.73
C ALA A 84 -15.69 -2.33 8.85
N MET A 85 -14.78 -2.77 7.95
CA MET A 85 -15.01 -3.93 7.11
C MET A 85 -15.19 -5.20 7.93
N ALA A 86 -14.29 -5.47 8.89
CA ALA A 86 -14.43 -6.63 9.77
C ALA A 86 -15.76 -6.64 10.55
N ALA A 87 -16.22 -5.47 11.01
CA ALA A 87 -17.51 -5.34 11.68
C ALA A 87 -18.69 -5.66 10.76
N ARG A 88 -18.67 -5.16 9.51
CA ARG A 88 -19.70 -5.47 8.50
C ARG A 88 -19.74 -6.96 8.17
N ASP A 89 -18.58 -7.58 7.97
CA ASP A 89 -18.46 -9.01 7.68
C ASP A 89 -19.02 -9.87 8.83
N ALA A 90 -18.92 -9.38 10.07
CA ALA A 90 -19.51 -10.02 11.25
C ALA A 90 -21.00 -9.69 11.47
N GLY A 91 -21.62 -8.91 10.58
CA GLY A 91 -23.04 -8.57 10.62
C GLY A 91 -23.40 -7.36 11.48
N PHE A 92 -22.45 -6.51 11.84
CA PHE A 92 -22.74 -5.23 12.50
C PHE A 92 -23.14 -4.16 11.48
N ALA A 93 -24.07 -3.28 11.86
CA ALA A 93 -24.31 -2.03 11.15
C ALA A 93 -23.23 -1.00 11.56
N VAL A 94 -22.48 -0.46 10.59
CA VAL A 94 -21.44 0.56 10.87
C VAL A 94 -22.00 1.95 10.59
N ALA A 95 -22.05 2.80 11.63
CA ALA A 95 -22.59 4.16 11.55
C ALA A 95 -21.51 5.22 11.33
N VAL A 96 -20.32 5.03 11.89
CA VAL A 96 -19.19 5.95 11.76
C VAL A 96 -17.93 5.17 11.41
N THR A 97 -17.14 5.70 10.49
CA THR A 97 -15.80 5.19 10.19
C THR A 97 -14.90 6.39 10.02
N GLY A 98 -13.98 6.60 10.95
CA GLY A 98 -12.93 7.60 10.76
C GLY A 98 -11.55 6.97 10.68
N ASP A 99 -10.56 7.81 10.49
CA ASP A 99 -9.17 7.38 10.32
C ASP A 99 -8.58 6.87 11.64
N ALA A 100 -7.28 6.54 11.66
CA ALA A 100 -6.64 5.83 12.77
C ALA A 100 -6.62 6.58 14.13
N ASP A 101 -7.28 7.74 14.26
CA ASP A 101 -7.43 8.50 15.50
C ASP A 101 -8.77 8.18 16.20
N ALA A 102 -8.68 7.46 17.31
CA ALA A 102 -9.86 7.06 18.09
C ALA A 102 -10.59 8.25 18.74
N GLN A 103 -9.89 9.32 19.12
CA GLN A 103 -10.51 10.45 19.82
C GLN A 103 -11.35 11.30 18.87
N ALA A 104 -10.84 11.56 17.66
CA ALA A 104 -11.59 12.24 16.62
C ALA A 104 -12.87 11.46 16.24
N VAL A 105 -12.76 10.13 16.12
CA VAL A 105 -13.89 9.26 15.82
C VAL A 105 -14.94 9.26 16.93
N ILE A 106 -14.51 9.27 18.20
CA ILE A 106 -15.42 9.38 19.35
C ILE A 106 -16.15 10.74 19.34
N ALA A 107 -15.44 11.84 19.07
CA ALA A 107 -16.04 13.16 18.99
C ALA A 107 -17.10 13.23 17.87
N GLU A 108 -16.77 12.76 16.67
CA GLU A 108 -17.73 12.69 15.55
C GLU A 108 -18.94 11.82 15.89
N ALA A 109 -18.74 10.70 16.59
CA ALA A 109 -19.84 9.84 17.01
C ALA A 109 -20.77 10.55 17.99
N ARG A 110 -20.22 11.31 18.94
CA ARG A 110 -21.02 12.10 19.91
C ARG A 110 -21.82 13.18 19.21
N ASP A 111 -21.26 13.87 18.22
CA ASP A 111 -21.97 14.87 17.42
C ASP A 111 -23.15 14.27 16.64
N ARG A 112 -23.08 12.96 16.33
CA ARG A 112 -24.17 12.19 15.70
C ARG A 112 -25.16 11.58 16.70
N GLY A 113 -25.02 11.88 17.98
CA GLY A 113 -25.92 11.42 19.04
C GLY A 113 -25.50 10.13 19.74
N PHE A 114 -24.31 9.58 19.46
CA PHE A 114 -23.79 8.42 20.19
C PHE A 114 -23.08 8.86 21.48
N ALA A 115 -23.85 9.15 22.52
CA ALA A 115 -23.31 9.67 23.79
C ALA A 115 -22.65 8.56 24.63
N ARG A 116 -23.25 7.37 24.68
CA ARG A 116 -22.81 6.24 25.50
C ARG A 116 -22.23 5.14 24.63
N LEU A 117 -20.92 5.16 24.44
CA LEU A 117 -20.21 4.14 23.67
C LEU A 117 -19.68 3.01 24.55
N LEU A 118 -19.79 1.78 24.05
CA LEU A 118 -19.10 0.61 24.60
C LEU A 118 -17.86 0.29 23.76
N HIS A 119 -16.67 0.40 24.33
CA HIS A 119 -15.43 0.03 23.65
C HIS A 119 -15.09 -1.44 23.85
N LEU A 120 -15.15 -2.22 22.77
CA LEU A 120 -14.61 -3.59 22.78
C LEU A 120 -13.14 -3.54 22.36
N ALA A 121 -12.26 -3.84 23.31
CA ALA A 121 -10.84 -3.54 23.20
C ALA A 121 -9.94 -4.75 23.47
N GLY A 122 -8.69 -4.59 23.07
CA GLY A 122 -7.61 -5.45 23.56
C GLY A 122 -7.23 -5.12 24.99
N ARG A 123 -6.67 -6.09 25.71
CA ARG A 123 -6.06 -5.87 27.03
C ARG A 123 -4.97 -4.81 26.95
N GLU A 124 -4.13 -4.91 25.92
CA GLU A 124 -3.14 -3.89 25.60
C GLU A 124 -3.74 -2.86 24.63
N ARG A 125 -3.91 -1.63 25.12
CA ARG A 125 -4.52 -0.51 24.40
C ARG A 125 -3.91 0.80 24.84
N THR A 126 -3.96 1.80 23.95
CA THR A 126 -3.80 3.20 24.36
C THR A 126 -5.05 3.61 25.14
N ALA A 127 -4.86 4.40 26.20
CA ALA A 127 -5.99 4.97 26.93
C ALA A 127 -6.84 5.80 25.96
N ILE A 128 -8.14 5.52 25.95
CA ILE A 128 -9.15 6.36 25.32
C ILE A 128 -9.88 7.12 26.44
N ASP A 129 -10.74 8.06 26.06
CA ASP A 129 -11.53 8.86 26.99
C ASP A 129 -12.18 8.00 28.09
N ASP A 130 -11.93 8.35 29.36
CA ASP A 130 -12.40 7.61 30.55
C ASP A 130 -13.93 7.54 30.66
N SER A 131 -14.66 8.38 29.91
CA SER A 131 -16.13 8.34 29.84
C SER A 131 -16.66 7.20 28.96
N VAL A 132 -15.80 6.49 28.22
CA VAL A 132 -16.17 5.34 27.39
C VAL A 132 -15.98 4.05 28.17
N GLU A 133 -17.07 3.33 28.42
CA GLU A 133 -17.00 2.03 29.09
C GLU A 133 -16.23 1.05 28.21
N THR A 134 -15.17 0.45 28.76
CA THR A 134 -14.26 -0.41 27.99
C THR A 134 -14.27 -1.84 28.51
N VAL A 135 -14.52 -2.79 27.61
CA VAL A 135 -14.49 -4.22 27.90
C VAL A 135 -13.35 -4.88 27.13
N THR A 136 -12.53 -5.66 27.82
CA THR A 136 -11.43 -6.40 27.22
C THR A 136 -11.96 -7.71 26.63
N VAL A 137 -11.86 -7.85 25.31
CA VAL A 137 -12.40 -9.03 24.58
C VAL A 137 -11.30 -9.88 23.93
N TYR A 138 -10.08 -9.35 23.83
CA TYR A 138 -8.92 -10.08 23.33
C TYR A 138 -7.64 -9.63 24.01
N ALA A 139 -6.60 -10.45 23.91
CA ALA A 139 -5.26 -10.16 24.40
C ALA A 139 -4.24 -10.53 23.33
N SER A 140 -3.07 -9.88 23.37
CA SER A 140 -1.95 -10.24 22.52
C SER A 140 -0.87 -10.90 23.36
N GLU A 141 -0.94 -12.24 23.43
CA GLU A 141 -0.07 -13.06 24.27
C GLU A 141 1.25 -13.39 23.58
N ALA A 142 2.30 -13.43 24.39
CA ALA A 142 3.62 -13.84 23.97
C ALA A 142 3.64 -15.31 23.51
N VAL A 143 4.17 -15.57 22.31
CA VAL A 143 4.39 -16.94 21.83
C VAL A 143 5.76 -17.43 22.32
N PRO A 144 5.85 -18.56 23.05
CA PRO A 144 7.13 -19.15 23.42
C PRO A 144 7.94 -19.48 22.18
N LEU A 145 9.22 -19.07 22.18
CA LEU A 145 10.12 -19.31 21.06
C LEU A 145 11.33 -20.09 21.56
N ALA A 146 11.67 -21.19 20.88
CA ALA A 146 12.84 -21.99 21.21
C ALA A 146 14.13 -21.23 20.87
N SER A 147 15.19 -21.43 21.67
CA SER A 147 16.45 -20.69 21.55
C SER A 147 17.19 -20.95 20.25
N ASP A 148 16.98 -22.08 19.59
CA ASP A 148 17.48 -22.37 18.24
C ASP A 148 16.83 -21.49 17.17
N VAL A 149 15.52 -21.22 17.28
CA VAL A 149 14.82 -20.30 16.39
C VAL A 149 15.32 -18.87 16.58
N ALA A 150 15.52 -18.42 17.81
CA ALA A 150 16.10 -17.10 18.09
C ALA A 150 17.53 -16.96 17.53
N ARG A 151 18.38 -17.98 17.71
CA ARG A 151 19.72 -18.04 17.10
C ARG A 151 19.69 -18.06 15.57
N SER A 152 18.64 -18.63 14.98
CA SER A 152 18.48 -18.61 13.51
C SER A 152 18.26 -17.21 12.92
N PHE A 153 18.07 -16.17 13.75
CA PHE A 153 17.96 -14.79 13.27
C PHE A 153 19.31 -14.18 12.90
N GLU A 154 20.43 -14.80 13.30
CA GLU A 154 21.75 -14.38 12.87
C GLU A 154 21.86 -14.33 11.33
N ASP A 155 22.58 -13.33 10.83
CA ASP A 155 22.74 -13.00 9.40
C ASP A 155 21.43 -12.74 8.63
N SER A 156 20.33 -12.52 9.35
CA SER A 156 19.01 -12.21 8.79
C SER A 156 18.62 -10.76 9.05
N ALA A 157 17.67 -10.25 8.26
CA ALA A 157 17.03 -8.96 8.54
C ALA A 157 15.63 -9.18 9.11
N VAL A 158 15.40 -8.60 10.29
CA VAL A 158 14.22 -8.86 11.12
C VAL A 158 13.31 -7.63 11.10
N LEU A 159 12.07 -7.83 10.66
CA LEU A 159 11.07 -6.77 10.54
C LEU A 159 10.25 -6.66 11.82
N VAL A 160 10.22 -5.45 12.37
CA VAL A 160 9.59 -5.16 13.66
C VAL A 160 8.55 -4.04 13.53
N HIS A 161 7.31 -4.37 13.88
CA HIS A 161 6.14 -3.49 13.69
C HIS A 161 5.60 -2.85 14.98
N SER A 162 6.21 -3.10 16.13
CA SER A 162 5.81 -2.50 17.41
C SER A 162 6.95 -2.49 18.42
N ALA A 163 6.95 -1.51 19.33
CA ALA A 163 7.97 -1.39 20.38
C ALA A 163 8.02 -2.64 21.28
N ARG A 164 6.85 -3.23 21.55
CA ARG A 164 6.76 -4.47 22.35
C ARG A 164 7.41 -5.67 21.64
N ALA A 165 7.27 -5.77 20.32
CA ALA A 165 7.97 -6.79 19.53
C ALA A 165 9.48 -6.54 19.49
N ALA A 166 9.92 -5.28 19.44
CA ALA A 166 11.32 -4.90 19.49
C ALA A 166 11.97 -5.33 20.82
N ALA A 167 11.35 -4.98 21.94
CA ALA A 167 11.81 -5.35 23.27
C ALA A 167 11.83 -6.88 23.46
N ARG A 168 10.81 -7.59 22.94
CA ARG A 168 10.75 -9.06 23.01
C ARG A 168 11.83 -9.71 22.14
N LEU A 169 12.12 -9.18 20.96
CA LEU A 169 13.21 -9.64 20.11
C LEU A 169 14.55 -9.51 20.84
N ALA A 170 14.83 -8.36 21.46
CA ALA A 170 16.06 -8.14 22.23
C ALA A 170 16.21 -9.16 23.37
N ALA A 171 15.15 -9.37 24.15
CA ALA A 171 15.14 -10.36 25.24
C ALA A 171 15.35 -11.80 24.74
N LEU A 172 14.75 -12.17 23.61
CA LEU A 172 14.92 -13.51 23.02
C LEU A 172 16.34 -13.75 22.50
N VAL A 173 16.93 -12.74 21.84
CA VAL A 173 18.30 -12.80 21.33
C VAL A 173 19.29 -12.97 22.49
N GLU A 174 19.16 -12.13 23.52
CA GLU A 174 19.97 -12.20 24.74
C GLU A 174 19.86 -13.57 25.43
N ALA A 175 18.64 -14.03 25.71
CA ALA A 175 18.40 -15.31 26.39
C ALA A 175 18.87 -16.53 25.57
N SER A 176 18.93 -16.41 24.25
CA SER A 176 19.41 -17.47 23.36
C SER A 176 20.92 -17.50 23.18
N GLY A 177 21.63 -16.45 23.59
CA GLY A 177 23.06 -16.26 23.34
C GLY A 177 23.38 -15.95 21.87
N ALA A 178 22.40 -15.49 21.09
CA ALA A 178 22.61 -15.11 19.69
C ALA A 178 23.37 -13.78 19.58
N ASP A 179 24.22 -13.66 18.57
CA ASP A 179 24.99 -12.42 18.36
C ASP A 179 24.14 -11.34 17.67
N ARG A 180 23.64 -10.38 18.46
CA ARG A 180 22.90 -9.20 17.96
C ARG A 180 23.65 -8.41 16.88
N ALA A 181 24.98 -8.40 16.90
CA ALA A 181 25.80 -7.67 15.91
C ALA A 181 25.75 -8.30 14.51
N ARG A 182 25.13 -9.49 14.38
CA ARG A 182 24.90 -10.17 13.10
C ARG A 182 23.47 -10.04 12.59
N ILE A 183 22.60 -9.34 13.31
CA ILE A 183 21.17 -9.23 12.98
C ILE A 183 20.87 -7.78 12.55
N ASP A 184 20.26 -7.61 11.37
CA ASP A 184 19.75 -6.31 10.94
C ASP A 184 18.29 -6.15 11.42
N VAL A 185 17.95 -4.96 11.92
CA VAL A 185 16.57 -4.63 12.33
C VAL A 185 15.97 -3.64 11.33
N ILE A 186 14.76 -3.94 10.86
CA ILE A 186 13.96 -3.05 10.03
C ILE A 186 12.71 -2.69 10.81
N ALA A 187 12.68 -1.47 11.34
CA ALA A 187 11.61 -0.98 12.21
C ALA A 187 10.63 -0.08 11.44
N ILE A 188 9.34 -0.24 11.74
CA ILE A 188 8.27 0.59 11.14
C ILE A 188 8.36 2.08 11.53
N SER A 189 9.01 2.40 12.65
CA SER A 189 9.21 3.78 13.09
C SER A 189 10.43 3.90 13.99
N ARG A 190 10.90 5.13 14.20
CA ARG A 190 12.04 5.42 15.08
C ARG A 190 11.81 4.89 16.49
N ALA A 191 10.65 5.16 17.08
CA ALA A 191 10.30 4.67 18.41
C ALA A 191 10.37 3.14 18.54
N VAL A 192 10.03 2.40 17.46
CA VAL A 192 10.16 0.93 17.44
C VAL A 192 11.62 0.50 17.35
N GLY A 193 12.44 1.20 16.56
CA GLY A 193 13.88 0.94 16.48
C GLY A 193 14.58 1.21 17.82
N ASP A 194 14.26 2.33 18.46
CA ASP A 194 14.83 2.70 19.77
C ASP A 194 14.46 1.67 20.85
N ALA A 195 13.23 1.13 20.80
CA ALA A 195 12.77 0.08 21.71
C ALA A 195 13.49 -1.27 21.54
N ALA A 196 14.19 -1.50 20.42
CA ALA A 196 15.03 -2.68 20.23
C ALA A 196 16.35 -2.58 21.03
N GLY A 197 16.73 -1.38 21.47
CA GLY A 197 18.00 -1.12 22.13
C GLY A 197 19.22 -1.18 21.18
N PRO A 198 20.44 -0.99 21.70
CA PRO A 198 21.66 -0.94 20.89
C PRO A 198 22.27 -2.33 20.61
N GLY A 199 23.28 -2.35 19.74
CA GLY A 199 24.14 -3.52 19.47
C GLY A 199 23.70 -4.40 18.30
N TRP A 200 22.65 -4.01 17.58
CA TRP A 200 22.28 -4.61 16.29
C TRP A 200 23.31 -4.28 15.21
N LYS A 201 23.39 -5.11 14.16
CA LYS A 201 24.27 -4.86 13.02
C LYS A 201 23.97 -3.52 12.34
N ASP A 202 22.69 -3.30 12.09
CA ASP A 202 22.13 -2.06 11.57
C ASP A 202 20.67 -1.95 12.01
N VAL A 203 20.18 -0.74 12.24
CA VAL A 203 18.77 -0.47 12.56
C VAL A 203 18.23 0.51 11.53
N LYS A 204 17.44 0.02 10.58
CA LYS A 204 16.84 0.80 9.52
C LYS A 204 15.41 1.18 9.88
N ILE A 205 15.08 2.44 9.66
CA ILE A 205 13.76 2.99 9.97
C ILE A 205 12.99 3.25 8.69
N ALA A 206 11.77 2.74 8.60
CA ALA A 206 10.88 3.04 7.49
C ALA A 206 10.57 4.55 7.44
N PRO A 207 10.52 5.17 6.25
CA PRO A 207 10.27 6.61 6.12
C PRO A 207 8.87 7.03 6.56
N GLN A 208 7.93 6.07 6.59
CA GLN A 208 6.57 6.25 7.08
C GLN A 208 6.17 5.03 7.91
N PRO A 209 5.30 5.19 8.93
CA PRO A 209 4.85 4.09 9.77
C PRO A 209 3.78 3.22 9.09
N THR A 210 4.05 2.80 7.86
CA THR A 210 3.16 2.00 7.02
C THR A 210 3.83 0.68 6.65
N ASP A 211 3.02 -0.36 6.48
CA ASP A 211 3.55 -1.69 6.13
C ASP A 211 4.23 -1.69 4.75
N SER A 212 3.69 -0.93 3.79
CA SER A 212 4.29 -0.77 2.45
C SER A 212 5.68 -0.14 2.51
N ALA A 213 5.90 0.85 3.39
CA ALA A 213 7.21 1.48 3.58
C ALA A 213 8.23 0.50 4.20
N VAL A 214 7.81 -0.34 5.15
CA VAL A 214 8.65 -1.41 5.71
C VAL A 214 9.02 -2.44 4.64
N VAL A 215 8.05 -2.88 3.83
CA VAL A 215 8.26 -3.84 2.73
C VAL A 215 9.26 -3.28 1.71
N ALA A 216 9.08 -2.02 1.30
CA ALA A 216 9.98 -1.35 0.35
C ALA A 216 11.41 -1.24 0.91
N LEU A 217 11.55 -0.88 2.19
CA LEU A 217 12.85 -0.78 2.85
C LEU A 217 13.54 -2.15 2.97
N ALA A 218 12.79 -3.21 3.31
CA ALA A 218 13.32 -4.56 3.35
C ALA A 218 13.77 -5.07 1.98
N ALA A 219 13.02 -4.79 0.93
CA ALA A 219 13.41 -5.11 -0.44
C ALA A 219 14.69 -4.37 -0.86
N ALA A 220 14.78 -3.08 -0.58
CA ALA A 220 15.99 -2.29 -0.84
C ALA A 220 17.22 -2.85 -0.10
N HIS A 221 17.05 -3.22 1.18
CA HIS A 221 18.11 -3.80 1.99
C HIS A 221 18.61 -5.14 1.43
N ALA A 222 17.70 -6.03 1.04
CA ALA A 222 18.05 -7.33 0.46
C ALA A 222 18.84 -7.17 -0.86
N ASN A 223 18.48 -6.17 -1.68
CA ASN A 223 19.15 -5.89 -2.95
C ASN A 223 20.56 -5.31 -2.79
N THR A 224 20.80 -4.42 -1.82
CA THR A 224 22.15 -3.88 -1.56
C THR A 224 23.15 -4.98 -1.21
N ARG A 225 22.75 -5.95 -0.38
CA ARG A 225 23.63 -7.08 -0.04
C ARG A 225 23.92 -8.02 -1.22
N ALA A 226 22.95 -8.19 -2.12
CA ALA A 226 23.17 -9.00 -3.32
C ALA A 226 24.25 -8.37 -4.23
N ILE A 227 24.37 -7.04 -4.24
CA ILE A 227 25.38 -6.30 -5.01
C ILE A 227 26.76 -6.42 -4.35
N ASP A 228 26.87 -6.14 -3.04
CA ASP A 228 28.14 -6.23 -2.31
C ASP A 228 28.75 -7.65 -2.37
N HIS A 229 27.90 -8.68 -2.30
CA HIS A 229 28.38 -10.06 -2.37
C HIS A 229 28.92 -10.43 -3.76
N ARG A 230 28.36 -9.88 -4.84
CA ARG A 230 28.85 -10.09 -6.21
C ARG A 230 30.19 -9.40 -6.47
N ALA A 231 30.43 -8.25 -5.85
CA ALA A 231 31.70 -7.53 -5.98
C ALA A 231 32.89 -8.25 -5.32
N HIS A 232 32.65 -9.09 -4.30
CA HIS A 232 33.71 -9.84 -3.62
C HIS A 232 33.96 -11.26 -4.15
N ALA A 233 33.14 -11.75 -5.10
CA ALA A 233 33.23 -13.12 -5.64
C ALA A 233 33.95 -13.22 -7.01
N GLY A 234 34.59 -12.14 -7.49
CA GLY A 234 35.34 -12.11 -8.74
C GLY A 234 36.75 -12.70 -8.60
N ASP A 235 37.03 -13.70 -9.42
CA ASP A 235 38.26 -14.48 -9.49
C ASP A 235 39.51 -13.61 -9.76
N LYS A 236 40.61 -13.97 -9.10
CA LYS A 236 41.92 -13.30 -9.25
C LYS A 236 42.63 -13.95 -10.43
N HIS A 237 42.74 -13.29 -11.59
CA HIS A 237 43.89 -13.32 -12.51
C HIS A 237 43.63 -12.41 -13.73
N ALA A 238 44.67 -11.66 -14.10
CA ALA A 238 44.85 -10.84 -15.32
C ALA A 238 44.04 -9.52 -15.44
N MET A 239 44.65 -8.40 -15.04
CA MET A 239 45.41 -7.53 -15.94
C MET A 239 45.74 -6.23 -15.18
N SER A 240 47.04 -6.00 -14.98
CA SER A 240 47.60 -4.70 -14.64
C SER A 240 47.29 -3.73 -15.77
N ASP A 241 46.51 -2.71 -15.48
CA ASP A 241 46.88 -1.30 -15.67
C ASP A 241 45.72 -0.44 -15.18
N TYR A 242 45.81 -0.03 -13.91
CA TYR A 242 45.02 1.07 -13.40
C TYR A 242 45.96 2.01 -12.64
N VAL A 243 46.23 3.14 -13.28
CA VAL A 243 46.97 4.29 -12.75
C VAL A 243 46.24 4.81 -11.51
N PRO A 244 46.91 5.02 -10.36
CA PRO A 244 46.30 5.65 -9.21
C PRO A 244 46.03 7.14 -9.53
N THR A 245 44.79 7.48 -9.85
CA THR A 245 44.35 8.87 -9.71
C THR A 245 44.00 9.10 -8.24
N ASP A 246 44.85 9.83 -7.54
CA ASP A 246 44.53 10.47 -6.27
C ASP A 246 43.13 11.07 -6.35
N ARG A 247 42.20 10.56 -5.53
CA ARG A 247 40.93 11.25 -5.32
C ARG A 247 41.19 12.41 -4.36
N PRO A 248 40.99 13.66 -4.75
CA PRO A 248 40.94 14.73 -3.76
C PRO A 248 39.75 14.46 -2.82
N ARG A 249 39.98 14.65 -1.52
CA ARG A 249 38.92 14.71 -0.52
C ARG A 249 37.85 15.70 -1.01
N ALA A 250 36.65 15.20 -1.32
CA ALA A 250 35.52 16.05 -1.65
C ALA A 250 35.08 16.83 -0.40
N ARG A 251 35.60 18.06 -0.27
CA ARG A 251 34.94 19.14 0.47
C ARG A 251 33.65 19.43 -0.29
N GLY A 252 32.50 19.13 0.34
CA GLY A 252 31.19 19.43 -0.24
C GLY A 252 31.08 20.92 -0.63
N PRO A 253 30.41 21.24 -1.76
CA PRO A 253 30.22 22.62 -2.15
C PRO A 253 29.34 23.33 -1.11
N LYS A 254 29.77 24.53 -0.74
CA LYS A 254 29.10 25.40 0.23
C LYS A 254 27.75 25.86 -0.34
N THR A 255 26.70 25.11 -0.03
CA THR A 255 25.28 25.47 -0.21
C THR A 255 24.95 26.86 0.37
N GLY A 256 25.76 27.37 1.31
CA GLY A 256 25.63 28.72 1.85
C GLY A 256 25.82 29.86 0.84
N VAL A 257 26.60 29.70 -0.23
CA VAL A 257 26.81 30.80 -1.20
C VAL A 257 25.63 30.92 -2.17
N ILE A 258 25.02 29.80 -2.55
CA ILE A 258 23.84 29.78 -3.42
C ILE A 258 22.62 30.33 -2.67
N VAL A 259 22.45 29.94 -1.39
CA VAL A 259 21.38 30.49 -0.53
C VAL A 259 21.60 31.98 -0.25
N ALA A 260 22.85 32.43 -0.06
CA ALA A 260 23.16 33.84 0.11
C ALA A 260 22.88 34.66 -1.16
N LEU A 261 23.19 34.14 -2.35
CA LEU A 261 22.90 34.81 -3.62
C LEU A 261 21.39 34.89 -3.90
N ILE A 262 20.63 33.84 -3.57
CA ILE A 262 19.17 33.85 -3.69
C ILE A 262 18.56 34.86 -2.70
N GLY A 263 19.05 34.90 -1.46
CA GLY A 263 18.63 35.88 -0.46
C GLY A 263 18.94 37.32 -0.88
N LEU A 264 20.11 37.56 -1.46
CA LEU A 264 20.52 38.88 -1.93
C LEU A 264 19.70 39.33 -3.16
N ALA A 265 19.40 38.40 -4.08
CA ALA A 265 18.50 38.65 -5.21
C ALA A 265 17.06 38.95 -4.75
N PHE A 266 16.58 38.30 -3.69
CA PHE A 266 15.26 38.55 -3.12
C PHE A 266 15.16 39.94 -2.46
N ILE A 267 16.19 40.34 -1.72
CA ILE A 267 16.26 41.68 -1.11
C ILE A 267 16.39 42.76 -2.19
N ALA A 268 17.20 42.53 -3.23
CA ALA A 268 17.30 43.44 -4.37
C ALA A 268 15.96 43.57 -5.11
N GLY A 269 15.23 42.46 -5.28
CA GLY A 269 13.89 42.44 -5.87
C GLY A 269 12.85 43.22 -5.05
N LEU A 270 12.87 43.09 -3.72
CA LEU A 270 12.01 43.87 -2.83
C LEU A 270 12.34 45.36 -2.85
N GLY A 271 13.62 45.72 -2.92
CA GLY A 271 14.06 47.10 -3.09
C GLY A 271 13.60 47.70 -4.42
N LEU A 272 13.72 46.94 -5.51
CA LEU A 272 13.27 47.35 -6.84
C LEU A 272 11.73 47.49 -6.89
N MET A 273 11.00 46.59 -6.23
CA MET A 273 9.55 46.65 -6.11
C MET A 273 9.11 47.90 -5.32
N GLY A 274 9.76 48.21 -4.20
CA GLY A 274 9.49 49.44 -3.42
C GLY A 274 9.80 50.72 -4.21
N TYR A 275 10.87 50.72 -5.01
CA TYR A 275 11.19 51.82 -5.92
C TYR A 275 10.15 51.96 -7.05
N ALA A 276 9.68 50.85 -7.62
CA ALA A 276 8.70 50.83 -8.70
C ALA A 276 7.31 51.34 -8.25
N VAL A 277 6.88 50.96 -7.03
CA VAL A 277 5.63 51.46 -6.43
C VAL A 277 5.69 52.98 -6.17
N ARG A 278 6.87 53.53 -5.91
CA ARG A 278 7.06 54.97 -5.67
C ARG A 278 7.21 55.81 -6.95
N THR A 279 7.66 55.20 -8.05
CA THR A 279 8.05 55.93 -9.27
C THR A 279 7.12 55.72 -10.46
N LEU A 280 6.36 54.61 -10.52
CA LEU A 280 5.46 54.32 -11.63
C LEU A 280 3.99 54.57 -11.26
N PRO A 281 3.27 55.45 -11.99
CA PRO A 281 1.91 55.90 -11.62
C PRO A 281 0.81 54.85 -11.76
N TRP A 282 1.07 53.70 -12.40
CA TRP A 282 0.11 52.59 -12.50
C TRP A 282 -0.10 51.81 -11.18
N PHE A 283 0.88 51.76 -10.27
CA PHE A 283 0.77 51.05 -8.99
C PHE A 283 0.00 51.82 -7.92
N ALA A 284 -0.13 53.15 -8.07
CA ALA A 284 -0.91 53.99 -7.17
C ALA A 284 -2.44 53.75 -7.30
N SER A 285 -2.90 53.03 -8.32
CA SER A 285 -4.32 52.71 -8.54
C SER A 285 -4.83 51.46 -7.82
N LEU A 286 -3.98 50.69 -7.14
CA LEU A 286 -4.36 49.40 -6.52
C LEU A 286 -4.43 49.41 -4.99
N TYR A 287 -4.28 50.57 -4.34
CA TYR A 287 -4.54 50.73 -2.91
C TYR A 287 -5.58 51.82 -2.68
N PRO A 288 -6.81 51.50 -2.22
CA PRO A 288 -7.74 52.52 -1.80
C PRO A 288 -7.27 53.07 -0.44
N THR A 289 -6.55 54.19 -0.45
CA THR A 289 -6.43 55.04 0.72
C THR A 289 -7.73 55.80 0.89
N ASN A 290 -8.40 55.58 2.02
CA ASN A 290 -9.55 56.37 2.46
C ASN A 290 -9.12 57.82 2.70
N ALA A 291 -9.17 58.64 1.66
CA ALA A 291 -9.15 60.09 1.75
C ALA A 291 -9.87 60.68 0.54
N ALA A 292 -10.97 61.40 0.84
CA ALA A 292 -11.73 62.29 -0.01
C ALA A 292 -12.66 61.67 -1.09
N SER A 293 -13.96 61.81 -0.85
CA SER A 293 -14.97 61.92 -1.91
C SER A 293 -15.96 63.06 -1.61
N THR A 294 -15.46 64.29 -1.52
CA THR A 294 -16.22 65.47 -1.97
C THR A 294 -15.80 65.76 -3.39
N ALA A 295 -16.53 65.21 -4.37
CA ALA A 295 -16.70 65.68 -5.76
C ALA A 295 -16.94 64.50 -6.71
N ALA A 296 -18.16 63.97 -6.74
CA ALA A 296 -18.68 63.24 -7.90
C ALA A 296 -20.22 63.17 -7.84
N GLY A 297 -20.88 64.30 -7.55
CA GLY A 297 -22.34 64.43 -7.61
C GLY A 297 -22.88 64.91 -8.96
N GLN A 298 -22.05 64.99 -10.00
CA GLN A 298 -22.41 65.65 -11.26
C GLN A 298 -21.87 64.90 -12.48
N LYS A 299 -22.45 63.73 -12.76
CA LYS A 299 -22.67 63.23 -14.13
C LYS A 299 -23.36 61.87 -14.08
N LEU A 300 -24.68 61.88 -14.03
CA LEU A 300 -25.58 60.82 -14.53
C LEU A 300 -27.01 61.34 -14.45
N ALA A 301 -27.29 62.37 -15.25
CA ALA A 301 -28.64 62.81 -15.57
C ALA A 301 -28.71 62.95 -17.10
N ALA A 302 -28.76 61.81 -17.79
CA ALA A 302 -29.13 61.72 -19.20
C ALA A 302 -29.51 60.26 -19.52
N GLY A 303 -30.79 59.93 -19.33
CA GLY A 303 -31.35 58.63 -19.72
C GLY A 303 -32.76 58.43 -19.15
N ASN A 304 -33.76 58.48 -20.03
CA ASN A 304 -35.21 58.30 -19.85
C ASN A 304 -35.99 59.41 -19.12
N ALA A 305 -36.37 60.42 -19.91
CA ALA A 305 -37.51 61.29 -19.65
C ALA A 305 -38.81 60.48 -19.82
N GLY A 306 -39.59 60.32 -18.75
CA GLY A 306 -40.93 59.74 -18.83
C GLY A 306 -41.47 59.08 -17.56
N TYR A 307 -40.61 58.76 -16.59
CA TYR A 307 -41.04 58.21 -15.30
C TYR A 307 -40.56 59.11 -14.17
N ILE A 308 -41.45 59.98 -13.67
CA ILE A 308 -41.25 60.69 -12.41
C ILE A 308 -42.07 59.91 -11.38
N PRO A 309 -41.46 59.17 -10.45
CA PRO A 309 -42.22 58.51 -9.39
C PRO A 309 -42.96 59.57 -8.58
N SER A 310 -44.27 59.39 -8.40
CA SER A 310 -45.08 60.24 -7.53
C SER A 310 -44.51 60.19 -6.11
N GLN A 311 -44.16 61.35 -5.55
CA GLN A 311 -43.72 61.43 -4.16
C GLN A 311 -44.89 61.04 -3.25
N PRO A 312 -44.70 60.17 -2.25
CA PRO A 312 -45.76 59.85 -1.30
C PRO A 312 -46.16 61.12 -0.54
N LEU A 313 -47.46 61.44 -0.53
CA LEU A 313 -48.00 62.52 0.29
C LEU A 313 -48.13 62.04 1.74
N GLY A 314 -47.73 62.90 2.68
CA GLY A 314 -47.99 62.68 4.10
C GLY A 314 -49.48 62.79 4.44
N PRO A 315 -49.89 62.41 5.67
CA PRO A 315 -51.29 62.47 6.12
C PRO A 315 -51.91 63.88 6.10
N ASP A 316 -51.09 64.91 5.95
CA ASP A 316 -51.39 66.35 5.85
C ASP A 316 -51.32 66.89 4.40
N GLY A 317 -51.09 66.02 3.41
CA GLY A 317 -51.11 66.37 1.99
C GLY A 317 -49.89 67.14 1.47
N GLN A 318 -48.84 67.26 2.28
CA GLN A 318 -47.56 67.89 1.90
C GLN A 318 -46.61 66.87 1.24
N PRO A 319 -45.68 67.30 0.37
CA PRO A 319 -44.65 66.42 -0.20
C PRO A 319 -43.74 65.86 0.90
N GLN A 320 -43.73 64.54 1.09
CA GLN A 320 -42.85 63.90 2.07
C GLN A 320 -41.42 63.84 1.50
N ALA A 321 -40.47 64.46 2.19
CA ALA A 321 -39.05 64.37 1.81
C ALA A 321 -38.61 62.90 1.78
N PRO A 322 -37.82 62.47 0.76
CA PRO A 322 -37.36 61.09 0.69
C PRO A 322 -36.63 60.75 1.99
N ALA A 323 -37.05 59.65 2.64
CA ALA A 323 -36.35 59.14 3.81
C ALA A 323 -34.87 58.95 3.42
N PRO A 324 -33.91 59.42 4.24
CA PRO A 324 -32.51 59.26 3.92
C PRO A 324 -32.22 57.77 3.78
N VAL A 325 -31.75 57.38 2.60
CA VAL A 325 -31.27 56.01 2.36
C VAL A 325 -30.09 55.81 3.30
N ASP A 326 -30.28 54.96 4.31
CA ASP A 326 -29.23 54.67 5.27
C ASP A 326 -28.13 53.85 4.58
N THR A 327 -27.07 54.54 4.18
CA THR A 327 -25.93 53.98 3.45
C THR A 327 -25.22 52.90 4.26
N ALA A 328 -25.32 52.95 5.60
CA ALA A 328 -24.76 51.91 6.47
C ALA A 328 -25.55 50.60 6.36
N VAL A 329 -26.88 50.68 6.24
CA VAL A 329 -27.74 49.50 6.06
C VAL A 329 -27.52 48.87 4.68
N LEU A 330 -27.34 49.70 3.64
CA LEU A 330 -26.99 49.21 2.30
C LEU A 330 -25.63 48.51 2.28
N ALA A 331 -24.59 49.13 2.84
CA ALA A 331 -23.26 48.53 2.94
C ALA A 331 -23.27 47.19 3.70
N THR A 332 -24.09 47.09 4.76
CA THR A 332 -24.25 45.85 5.53
C THR A 332 -24.95 44.76 4.69
N ARG A 333 -25.96 45.12 3.90
CA ARG A 333 -26.63 44.18 2.97
C ARG A 333 -25.68 43.71 1.87
N GLU A 334 -24.90 44.61 1.28
CA GLU A 334 -23.89 44.28 0.26
C GLU A 334 -22.83 43.33 0.83
N ALA A 335 -22.32 43.60 2.03
CA ALA A 335 -21.37 42.71 2.70
C ALA A 335 -21.96 41.32 2.98
N THR A 336 -23.24 41.25 3.37
CA THR A 336 -23.94 39.98 3.61
C THR A 336 -24.13 39.19 2.31
N LEU A 337 -24.53 39.86 1.22
CA LEU A 337 -24.67 39.23 -0.10
C LEU A 337 -23.32 38.75 -0.64
N ALA A 338 -22.25 39.53 -0.46
CA ALA A 338 -20.90 39.13 -0.84
C ALA A 338 -20.45 37.88 -0.07
N ALA A 339 -20.69 37.82 1.25
CA ALA A 339 -20.39 36.64 2.06
C ALA A 339 -21.21 35.41 1.63
N GLN A 340 -22.50 35.58 1.29
CA GLN A 340 -23.32 34.50 0.74
C GLN A 340 -22.81 33.99 -0.61
N LEU A 341 -22.36 34.89 -1.49
CA LEU A 341 -21.77 34.51 -2.78
C LEU A 341 -20.50 33.68 -2.57
N THR A 342 -19.58 34.14 -1.71
CA THR A 342 -18.35 33.39 -1.38
C THR A 342 -18.66 32.02 -0.78
N ALA A 343 -19.68 31.91 0.08
CA ALA A 343 -20.11 30.63 0.64
C ALA A 343 -20.70 29.68 -0.42
N LEU A 344 -21.45 30.20 -1.40
CA LEU A 344 -21.97 29.42 -2.53
C LEU A 344 -20.85 28.94 -3.45
N GLU A 345 -19.85 29.78 -3.72
CA GLU A 345 -18.66 29.41 -4.49
C GLU A 345 -17.87 28.29 -3.80
N ALA A 346 -17.62 28.43 -2.49
CA ALA A 346 -16.95 27.40 -1.69
C ALA A 346 -17.74 26.08 -1.67
N ARG A 347 -19.07 26.14 -1.51
CA ARG A 347 -19.93 24.95 -1.55
C ARG A 347 -19.91 24.27 -2.92
N THR A 348 -19.88 25.05 -4.00
CA THR A 348 -19.78 24.51 -5.36
C THR A 348 -18.44 23.81 -5.58
N ALA A 349 -17.34 24.40 -5.11
CA ALA A 349 -16.01 23.77 -5.16
C ALA A 349 -15.96 22.45 -4.37
N ALA A 350 -16.56 22.41 -3.18
CA ALA A 350 -16.68 21.18 -2.39
C ALA A 350 -17.49 20.11 -3.14
N ILE A 351 -18.67 20.47 -3.69
CA ILE A 351 -19.49 19.54 -4.50
C ILE A 351 -18.71 18.98 -5.69
N THR A 352 -17.92 19.81 -6.40
CA THR A 352 -17.12 19.31 -7.53
C THR A 352 -16.04 18.32 -7.10
N THR A 353 -15.43 18.54 -5.94
CA THR A 353 -14.42 17.65 -5.38
C THR A 353 -15.04 16.32 -4.93
N ASP A 354 -16.18 16.39 -4.23
CA ASP A 354 -16.93 15.21 -3.78
C ASP A 354 -17.46 14.39 -4.97
N ALA A 355 -17.96 15.06 -6.02
CA ALA A 355 -18.39 14.39 -7.24
C ALA A 355 -17.25 13.68 -7.96
N ALA A 356 -16.06 14.29 -8.01
CA ALA A 356 -14.86 13.65 -8.56
C ALA A 356 -14.43 12.43 -7.73
N ALA A 357 -14.44 12.54 -6.41
CA ALA A 357 -14.14 11.43 -5.51
C ALA A 357 -15.15 10.29 -5.65
N ALA A 358 -16.45 10.60 -5.71
CA ALA A 358 -17.52 9.62 -5.91
C ALA A 358 -17.38 8.90 -7.27
N SER A 359 -17.09 9.64 -8.34
CA SER A 359 -16.83 9.06 -9.68
C SER A 359 -15.61 8.12 -9.67
N GLY A 360 -14.53 8.51 -8.98
CA GLY A 360 -13.36 7.65 -8.80
C GLY A 360 -13.67 6.36 -8.03
N GLN A 361 -14.46 6.46 -6.96
CA GLN A 361 -14.91 5.30 -6.18
C GLN A 361 -15.82 4.38 -7.00
N ALA A 362 -16.75 4.93 -7.80
CA ALA A 362 -17.61 4.17 -8.69
C ALA A 362 -16.78 3.41 -9.75
N THR A 363 -15.81 4.09 -10.37
CA THR A 363 -14.88 3.47 -11.34
C THR A 363 -14.09 2.32 -10.71
N ARG A 364 -13.60 2.49 -9.48
CA ARG A 364 -12.93 1.44 -8.70
C ARG A 364 -13.86 0.25 -8.44
N ALA A 365 -15.09 0.51 -7.98
CA ALA A 365 -16.07 -0.53 -7.69
C ALA A 365 -16.44 -1.32 -8.95
N GLU A 366 -16.66 -0.64 -10.08
CA GLU A 366 -16.93 -1.28 -11.37
C GLU A 366 -15.75 -2.13 -11.86
N GLY A 367 -14.52 -1.63 -11.72
CA GLY A 367 -13.31 -2.40 -12.02
C GLY A 367 -13.23 -3.68 -11.18
N LEU A 368 -13.51 -3.60 -9.88
CA LEU A 368 -13.54 -4.76 -8.99
C LEU A 368 -14.63 -5.75 -9.39
N MET A 369 -15.84 -5.28 -9.73
CA MET A 369 -16.93 -6.15 -10.17
C MET A 369 -16.55 -6.96 -11.42
N VAL A 370 -15.92 -6.32 -12.41
CA VAL A 370 -15.46 -7.00 -13.63
C VAL A 370 -14.33 -7.98 -13.32
N ALA A 371 -13.36 -7.60 -12.48
CA ALA A 371 -12.27 -8.49 -12.07
C ALA A 371 -12.76 -9.73 -11.31
N PHE A 372 -13.66 -9.56 -10.34
CA PHE A 372 -14.26 -10.67 -9.60
C PHE A 372 -15.14 -11.56 -10.49
N ALA A 373 -15.89 -10.97 -11.43
CA ALA A 373 -16.66 -11.74 -12.39
C ALA A 373 -15.76 -12.59 -13.30
N ALA A 374 -14.62 -12.04 -13.76
CA ALA A 374 -13.63 -12.75 -14.56
C ALA A 374 -12.97 -13.90 -13.76
N ARG A 375 -12.60 -13.65 -12.50
CA ARG A 375 -12.10 -14.69 -11.58
C ARG A 375 -13.07 -15.85 -11.47
N ARG A 376 -14.34 -15.54 -11.18
CA ARG A 376 -15.41 -16.54 -11.00
C ARG A 376 -15.69 -17.32 -12.29
N ALA A 377 -15.56 -16.69 -13.46
CA ALA A 377 -15.70 -17.36 -14.73
C ALA A 377 -14.58 -18.41 -14.93
N LEU A 378 -13.32 -18.00 -14.74
CA LEU A 378 -12.16 -18.89 -14.86
C LEU A 378 -12.17 -20.01 -13.83
N ASP A 379 -12.59 -19.74 -12.59
CA ASP A 379 -12.67 -20.76 -11.53
C ASP A 379 -13.71 -21.85 -11.85
N ARG A 380 -14.74 -21.50 -12.61
CA ARG A 380 -15.75 -22.45 -13.09
C ARG A 380 -15.40 -23.11 -14.42
N GLY A 381 -14.28 -22.73 -15.03
CA GLY A 381 -13.91 -23.23 -16.35
C GLY A 381 -14.82 -22.71 -17.47
N VAL A 382 -15.46 -21.55 -17.31
CA VAL A 382 -16.32 -20.96 -18.35
C VAL A 382 -15.61 -19.79 -19.03
N GLY A 383 -15.85 -19.65 -20.34
CA GLY A 383 -15.38 -18.50 -21.11
C GLY A 383 -15.95 -17.18 -20.57
N LEU A 384 -15.25 -16.08 -20.84
CA LEU A 384 -15.58 -14.76 -20.29
C LEU A 384 -16.82 -14.12 -20.96
N GLY A 385 -17.08 -14.41 -22.23
CA GLY A 385 -18.24 -13.89 -22.95
C GLY A 385 -18.26 -12.36 -22.95
N TYR A 386 -19.36 -11.75 -22.49
CA TYR A 386 -19.48 -10.28 -22.40
C TYR A 386 -18.38 -9.62 -21.54
N LEU A 387 -17.80 -10.35 -20.59
CA LEU A 387 -16.71 -9.82 -19.74
C LEU A 387 -15.44 -9.52 -20.54
N GLU A 388 -15.23 -10.16 -21.70
CA GLU A 388 -14.06 -9.87 -22.56
C GLU A 388 -14.05 -8.41 -23.00
N GLU A 389 -15.21 -7.90 -23.43
CA GLU A 389 -15.33 -6.52 -23.88
C GLU A 389 -15.23 -5.54 -22.71
N GLN A 390 -15.81 -5.88 -21.55
CA GLN A 390 -15.63 -5.09 -20.33
C GLN A 390 -14.18 -5.01 -19.87
N LEU A 391 -13.43 -6.10 -20.00
CA LEU A 391 -12.00 -6.14 -19.69
C LEU A 391 -11.20 -5.27 -20.67
N ARG A 392 -11.47 -5.34 -21.98
CA ARG A 392 -10.82 -4.47 -22.98
C ARG A 392 -11.11 -2.99 -22.72
N LEU A 393 -12.37 -2.64 -22.51
CA LEU A 393 -12.79 -1.26 -22.30
C LEU A 393 -12.17 -0.65 -21.04
N ARG A 394 -12.10 -1.41 -19.93
CA ARG A 394 -11.69 -0.87 -18.63
C ARG A 394 -10.20 -1.06 -18.32
N PHE A 395 -9.60 -2.15 -18.80
CA PHE A 395 -8.22 -2.50 -18.46
C PHE A 395 -7.30 -2.55 -19.68
N GLY A 396 -7.82 -2.44 -20.91
CA GLY A 396 -7.00 -2.50 -22.12
C GLY A 396 -5.92 -1.41 -22.19
N GLN A 397 -6.21 -0.19 -21.73
CA GLN A 397 -5.23 0.90 -21.70
C GLN A 397 -4.24 0.78 -20.53
N ALA A 398 -4.73 0.39 -19.35
CA ALA A 398 -3.92 0.28 -18.15
C ALA A 398 -3.03 -0.97 -18.15
N GLN A 399 -3.53 -2.09 -18.67
CA GLN A 399 -2.91 -3.41 -18.62
C GLN A 399 -3.18 -4.20 -19.92
N PRO A 400 -2.64 -3.76 -21.07
CA PRO A 400 -2.92 -4.39 -22.36
C PRO A 400 -2.49 -5.86 -22.40
N ARG A 401 -1.32 -6.16 -21.82
CA ARG A 401 -0.76 -7.51 -21.78
C ARG A 401 -1.60 -8.46 -20.92
N ALA A 402 -1.93 -8.05 -19.69
CA ALA A 402 -2.74 -8.88 -18.79
C ALA A 402 -4.14 -9.12 -19.36
N THR A 403 -4.76 -8.09 -19.94
CA THR A 403 -6.07 -8.19 -20.59
C THR A 403 -6.04 -9.19 -21.74
N THR A 404 -5.03 -9.12 -22.61
CA THR A 404 -4.88 -10.03 -23.75
C THR A 404 -4.69 -11.48 -23.29
N LEU A 405 -3.81 -11.70 -22.31
CA LEU A 405 -3.53 -13.04 -21.78
C LEU A 405 -4.77 -13.65 -21.13
N LEU A 406 -5.57 -12.86 -20.40
CA LEU A 406 -6.77 -13.33 -19.73
C LEU A 406 -7.86 -13.72 -20.73
N ILE A 407 -8.06 -12.91 -21.77
CA ILE A 407 -9.00 -13.21 -22.86
C ILE A 407 -8.56 -14.47 -23.60
N GLN A 408 -7.28 -14.56 -23.98
CA GLN A 408 -6.73 -15.73 -24.66
C GLN A 408 -6.88 -17.00 -23.82
N ALA A 409 -6.59 -16.94 -22.52
CA ALA A 409 -6.75 -18.08 -21.62
C ALA A 409 -8.22 -18.49 -21.44
N SER A 410 -9.16 -17.54 -21.52
CA SER A 410 -10.58 -17.81 -21.37
C SER A 410 -11.21 -18.60 -22.51
N HIS A 411 -10.59 -18.61 -23.70
CA HIS A 411 -11.06 -19.40 -24.84
C HIS A 411 -10.77 -20.90 -24.67
N GLN A 412 -9.82 -21.25 -23.82
CA GLN A 412 -9.53 -22.64 -23.44
C GLN A 412 -9.28 -22.68 -21.93
N PRO A 413 -10.35 -22.53 -21.14
CA PRO A 413 -10.22 -22.41 -19.70
C PRO A 413 -9.74 -23.74 -19.13
N VAL A 414 -8.81 -23.66 -18.19
CA VAL A 414 -8.26 -24.82 -17.47
C VAL A 414 -8.56 -24.57 -16.01
N THR A 415 -9.18 -25.53 -15.33
CA THR A 415 -9.43 -25.47 -13.89
C THR A 415 -8.39 -26.26 -13.11
N LEU A 416 -8.31 -26.00 -11.79
CA LEU A 416 -7.44 -26.79 -10.92
C LEU A 416 -7.84 -28.27 -10.89
N GLU A 417 -9.15 -28.55 -10.99
CA GLU A 417 -9.67 -29.91 -11.04
C GLU A 417 -9.28 -30.61 -12.35
N ASP A 418 -9.32 -29.92 -13.48
CA ASP A 418 -8.85 -30.48 -14.76
C ASP A 418 -7.36 -30.84 -14.70
N LEU A 419 -6.54 -30.02 -14.04
CA LEU A 419 -5.12 -30.32 -13.84
C LEU A 419 -4.90 -31.52 -12.93
N ARG A 420 -5.73 -31.68 -11.89
CA ARG A 420 -5.66 -32.83 -10.98
C ARG A 420 -6.02 -34.12 -11.71
N GLN A 421 -7.16 -34.13 -12.39
CA GLN A 421 -7.62 -35.27 -13.19
C GLN A 421 -6.64 -35.59 -14.33
N GLY A 422 -6.12 -34.56 -15.00
CA GLY A 422 -5.11 -34.71 -16.04
C GLY A 422 -3.83 -35.34 -15.53
N LEU A 423 -3.35 -34.93 -14.34
CA LEU A 423 -2.15 -35.51 -13.72
C LEU A 423 -2.36 -36.98 -13.35
N ASP A 424 -3.55 -37.32 -12.81
CA ASP A 424 -3.88 -38.70 -12.46
C ASP A 424 -3.99 -39.60 -13.71
N THR A 425 -4.44 -39.05 -14.83
CA THR A 425 -4.53 -39.76 -16.10
C THR A 425 -3.15 -40.11 -16.66
N ILE A 426 -2.20 -39.16 -16.63
CA ILE A 426 -0.84 -39.36 -17.15
C ILE A 426 0.13 -40.00 -16.15
N ALA A 427 -0.31 -40.22 -14.90
CA ALA A 427 0.53 -40.70 -13.80
C ALA A 427 1.35 -41.98 -14.12
N PRO A 428 0.78 -43.01 -14.78
CA PRO A 428 1.54 -44.21 -15.14
C PRO A 428 2.70 -43.90 -16.10
N ASP A 429 2.45 -43.05 -17.09
CA ASP A 429 3.39 -42.74 -18.18
C ASP A 429 4.55 -41.86 -17.71
N ILE A 430 4.29 -40.96 -16.77
CA ILE A 430 5.32 -40.03 -16.25
C ILE A 430 6.18 -40.65 -15.16
N THR A 431 5.71 -41.71 -14.48
CA THR A 431 6.48 -42.42 -13.44
C THR A 431 7.33 -43.55 -13.99
N ALA A 432 6.95 -44.13 -15.13
CA ALA A 432 7.78 -45.09 -15.84
C ALA A 432 9.01 -44.41 -16.47
N SER A 433 10.18 -45.03 -16.32
CA SER A 433 11.37 -44.66 -17.10
C SER A 433 11.22 -45.23 -18.50
N THR A 434 10.99 -44.38 -19.50
CA THR A 434 11.07 -44.78 -20.90
C THR A 434 12.54 -45.05 -21.24
N GLY A 435 13.00 -46.30 -21.15
CA GLY A 435 14.36 -46.65 -21.62
C GLY A 435 14.96 -47.98 -21.20
N ASP A 436 14.84 -48.42 -19.95
CA ASP A 436 15.72 -49.49 -19.46
C ASP A 436 15.02 -50.86 -19.37
N GLY A 437 15.69 -51.86 -19.96
CA GLY A 437 15.24 -53.24 -19.97
C GLY A 437 15.03 -53.76 -18.54
N TRP A 438 14.02 -54.61 -18.39
CA TRP A 438 13.66 -55.30 -17.15
C TRP A 438 14.84 -55.92 -16.36
N LEU A 439 15.97 -56.20 -17.02
CA LEU A 439 17.21 -56.69 -16.41
C LEU A 439 17.97 -55.62 -15.59
N ASP A 440 17.99 -54.35 -16.00
CA ASP A 440 18.67 -53.27 -15.24
C ASP A 440 17.88 -52.87 -13.99
N THR A 441 16.55 -53.04 -14.03
CA THR A 441 15.67 -52.74 -12.89
C THR A 441 15.87 -53.72 -11.74
N ILE A 442 16.17 -55.00 -12.04
CA ILE A 442 16.47 -56.01 -11.00
C ILE A 442 17.84 -55.74 -10.37
N GLN A 443 18.83 -55.33 -11.15
CA GLN A 443 20.17 -55.05 -10.63
C GLN A 443 20.19 -53.81 -9.72
N HIS A 444 19.45 -52.75 -10.05
CA HIS A 444 19.32 -51.55 -9.22
C HIS A 444 18.46 -51.74 -7.94
N GLN A 445 17.59 -52.73 -7.89
CA GLN A 445 16.81 -53.06 -6.68
C GLN A 445 17.67 -53.67 -5.57
N ILE A 446 18.75 -54.37 -5.93
CA ILE A 446 19.68 -54.96 -4.96
C ILE A 446 20.64 -53.88 -4.41
N ASP A 447 21.04 -52.91 -5.26
CA ASP A 447 21.99 -51.85 -4.87
C ASP A 447 21.34 -50.71 -4.05
N SER A 448 20.00 -50.63 -4.03
CA SER A 448 19.24 -49.63 -3.26
C SER A 448 18.75 -50.12 -1.90
N LEU A 449 19.04 -51.38 -1.53
CA LEU A 449 18.56 -51.99 -0.28
C LEU A 449 19.31 -51.50 0.97
N VAL A 450 20.43 -50.78 0.84
CA VAL A 450 21.14 -50.17 1.98
C VAL A 450 21.54 -48.73 1.64
N VAL A 451 20.61 -47.79 1.81
CA VAL A 451 20.93 -46.35 1.86
C VAL A 451 20.70 -45.85 3.29
N LEU A 452 21.76 -45.86 4.10
CA LEU A 452 21.81 -45.15 5.38
C LEU A 452 21.74 -43.64 5.09
N ARG A 453 20.61 -43.00 5.39
CA ARG A 453 20.44 -41.55 5.23
C ARG A 453 19.94 -40.88 6.51
N LYS A 454 20.50 -39.70 6.77
CA LYS A 454 20.15 -38.79 7.87
C LYS A 454 18.70 -38.32 7.74
N ALA A 455 17.92 -38.44 8.82
CA ALA A 455 16.51 -38.06 8.88
C ALA A 455 16.30 -36.60 8.45
N GLY A 456 15.42 -36.37 7.46
CA GLY A 456 15.01 -35.03 7.00
C GLY A 456 15.24 -34.72 5.51
N THR A 457 15.84 -35.63 4.73
CA THR A 457 16.07 -35.41 3.29
C THR A 457 15.00 -36.11 2.44
N PRO A 458 14.32 -35.40 1.52
CA PRO A 458 13.22 -35.99 0.77
C PRO A 458 13.68 -37.13 -0.17
N SER A 459 12.88 -38.19 -0.23
CA SER A 459 13.12 -39.37 -1.07
C SER A 459 13.16 -39.01 -2.57
N PRO A 460 14.13 -39.54 -3.34
CA PRO A 460 14.27 -39.27 -4.77
C PRO A 460 13.33 -40.12 -5.65
N MET A 461 12.57 -41.05 -5.06
CA MET A 461 11.72 -42.00 -5.79
C MET A 461 10.68 -41.26 -6.68
N PRO A 462 10.51 -41.68 -7.95
CA PRO A 462 9.51 -41.08 -8.86
C PRO A 462 8.09 -41.07 -8.27
N THR A 463 7.70 -42.12 -7.56
CA THR A 463 6.39 -42.23 -6.89
C THR A 463 6.19 -41.17 -5.81
N ASP A 464 7.24 -40.88 -5.03
CA ASP A 464 7.20 -39.85 -3.97
C ASP A 464 7.17 -38.43 -4.56
N ARG A 465 7.79 -38.22 -5.72
CA ARG A 465 7.71 -36.96 -6.47
C ARG A 465 6.31 -36.73 -7.02
N LEU A 466 5.69 -37.76 -7.59
CA LEU A 466 4.30 -37.69 -8.06
C LEU A 466 3.34 -37.39 -6.89
N ALA A 467 3.50 -38.06 -5.74
CA ALA A 467 2.70 -37.79 -4.55
C ALA A 467 2.89 -36.35 -4.03
N ARG A 468 4.08 -35.77 -4.19
CA ARG A 468 4.34 -34.36 -3.88
C ARG A 468 3.67 -33.43 -4.89
N ALA A 469 3.75 -33.71 -6.18
CA ALA A 469 3.08 -32.95 -7.22
C ALA A 469 1.56 -32.89 -6.99
N ARG A 470 0.94 -34.02 -6.60
CA ARG A 470 -0.48 -34.08 -6.22
C ARG A 470 -0.81 -33.16 -5.03
N ARG A 471 -0.06 -33.26 -3.94
CA ARG A 471 -0.25 -32.38 -2.76
C ARG A 471 -0.06 -30.90 -3.10
N LEU A 472 0.87 -30.58 -3.99
CA LEU A 472 1.09 -29.20 -4.47
C LEU A 472 -0.11 -28.70 -5.28
N LEU A 473 -0.71 -29.54 -6.14
CA LEU A 473 -1.95 -29.20 -6.84
C LEU A 473 -3.13 -29.00 -5.87
N GLU A 474 -3.29 -29.87 -4.88
CA GLU A 474 -4.33 -29.72 -3.84
C GLU A 474 -4.17 -28.40 -3.06
N ALA A 475 -2.94 -27.96 -2.85
CA ALA A 475 -2.63 -26.67 -2.25
C ALA A 475 -2.73 -25.47 -3.23
N GLY A 476 -3.14 -25.68 -4.48
CA GLY A 476 -3.21 -24.66 -5.53
C GLY A 476 -1.85 -24.20 -6.08
N GLN A 477 -0.76 -24.85 -5.70
CA GLN A 477 0.62 -24.51 -6.08
C GLN A 477 1.00 -25.16 -7.43
N VAL A 478 0.29 -24.77 -8.49
CA VAL A 478 0.42 -25.39 -9.83
C VAL A 478 1.82 -25.24 -10.42
N GLU A 479 2.49 -24.10 -10.23
CA GLU A 479 3.84 -23.88 -10.76
C GLU A 479 4.88 -24.80 -10.08
N ALA A 480 4.74 -25.03 -8.77
CA ALA A 480 5.59 -25.96 -8.03
C ALA A 480 5.30 -27.41 -8.43
N ALA A 481 4.03 -27.77 -8.63
CA ALA A 481 3.65 -29.09 -9.14
C ALA A 481 4.24 -29.35 -10.53
N ARG A 482 4.18 -28.35 -11.43
CA ARG A 482 4.79 -28.37 -12.76
C ARG A 482 6.29 -28.64 -12.70
N ALA A 483 6.99 -28.00 -11.77
CA ALA A 483 8.42 -28.20 -11.55
C ALA A 483 8.76 -29.61 -11.02
N GLU A 484 7.90 -30.23 -10.19
CA GLU A 484 8.09 -31.62 -9.76
C GLU A 484 7.82 -32.62 -10.90
N VAL A 485 6.78 -32.41 -11.70
CA VAL A 485 6.49 -33.26 -12.87
C VAL A 485 7.60 -33.17 -13.92
N ALA A 486 8.20 -32.00 -14.14
CA ALA A 486 9.34 -31.83 -15.04
C ALA A 486 10.59 -32.62 -14.62
N ARG A 487 10.67 -33.06 -13.35
CA ARG A 487 11.79 -33.86 -12.82
C ARG A 487 11.49 -35.36 -12.78
N LEU A 488 10.30 -35.77 -13.22
CA LEU A 488 9.95 -37.19 -13.34
C LEU A 488 10.63 -37.80 -14.57
N PRO A 489 10.96 -39.10 -14.53
CA PRO A 489 11.66 -39.76 -15.63
C PRO A 489 10.87 -39.73 -16.95
N GLY A 490 9.54 -39.82 -16.90
CA GLY A 490 8.66 -39.72 -18.06
C GLY A 490 8.16 -38.30 -18.37
N ALA A 491 8.83 -37.24 -17.90
CA ALA A 491 8.37 -35.85 -18.07
C ALA A 491 8.07 -35.44 -19.53
N ALA A 492 8.75 -36.04 -20.50
CA ALA A 492 8.51 -35.80 -21.93
C ALA A 492 7.08 -36.18 -22.37
N GLN A 493 6.44 -37.15 -21.70
CA GLN A 493 5.07 -37.59 -21.98
C GLN A 493 4.02 -36.62 -21.41
N ALA A 494 4.41 -35.72 -20.50
CA ALA A 494 3.51 -34.78 -19.83
C ALA A 494 3.24 -33.49 -20.63
N GLY A 495 3.65 -33.38 -21.91
CA GLY A 495 3.65 -32.13 -22.67
C GLY A 495 2.32 -31.37 -22.66
N ASN A 496 1.21 -32.06 -22.94
CA ASN A 496 -0.13 -31.45 -22.95
C ASN A 496 -0.55 -30.94 -21.56
N TRP A 497 -0.22 -31.70 -20.51
CA TRP A 497 -0.52 -31.33 -19.14
C TRP A 497 0.35 -30.14 -18.69
N MET A 498 1.63 -30.13 -19.04
CA MET A 498 2.55 -29.02 -18.77
C MET A 498 2.09 -27.72 -19.45
N GLU A 499 1.58 -27.84 -20.68
CA GLU A 499 1.00 -26.75 -21.45
C GLU A 499 -0.28 -26.20 -20.77
N ALA A 500 -1.19 -27.08 -20.36
CA ALA A 500 -2.40 -26.70 -19.61
C ALA A 500 -2.07 -26.03 -18.26
N ALA A 501 -1.13 -26.59 -17.49
CA ALA A 501 -0.69 -26.04 -16.21
C ALA A 501 -0.10 -24.63 -16.36
N ARG A 502 0.73 -24.42 -17.38
CA ARG A 502 1.29 -23.09 -17.66
C ARG A 502 0.22 -22.08 -18.09
N ARG A 503 -0.79 -22.49 -18.87
CA ARG A 503 -1.92 -21.60 -19.21
C ARG A 503 -2.72 -21.20 -17.96
N TYR A 504 -2.98 -22.14 -17.06
CA TYR A 504 -3.60 -21.84 -15.77
C TYR A 504 -2.81 -20.80 -14.97
N VAL A 505 -1.49 -20.98 -14.84
CA VAL A 505 -0.62 -20.05 -14.10
C VAL A 505 -0.61 -18.65 -14.74
N ILE A 506 -0.47 -18.57 -16.07
CA ILE A 506 -0.49 -17.31 -16.81
C ILE A 506 -1.83 -16.59 -16.63
N ALA A 507 -2.95 -17.31 -16.71
CA ALA A 507 -4.27 -16.75 -16.50
C ALA A 507 -4.42 -16.15 -15.09
N ARG A 508 -3.88 -16.85 -14.08
CA ARG A 508 -3.98 -16.38 -12.69
C ARG A 508 -3.09 -15.19 -12.39
N GLN A 509 -1.87 -15.18 -12.93
CA GLN A 509 -0.99 -14.03 -12.82
C GLN A 509 -1.57 -12.81 -13.55
N ALA A 510 -2.17 -13.00 -14.73
CA ALA A 510 -2.85 -11.92 -15.44
C ALA A 510 -4.05 -11.38 -14.64
N LEU A 511 -4.83 -12.27 -14.01
CA LEU A 511 -5.95 -11.89 -13.16
C LEU A 511 -5.49 -11.08 -11.93
N ASP A 512 -4.42 -11.50 -11.26
CA ASP A 512 -3.87 -10.78 -10.10
C ASP A 512 -3.47 -9.34 -10.46
N VAL A 513 -2.90 -9.14 -11.66
CA VAL A 513 -2.55 -7.80 -12.18
C VAL A 513 -3.80 -6.95 -12.42
N ILE A 514 -4.87 -7.54 -12.97
CA ILE A 514 -6.15 -6.85 -13.21
C ILE A 514 -6.82 -6.51 -11.87
N GLU A 515 -6.86 -7.44 -10.91
CA GLU A 515 -7.40 -7.22 -9.56
C GLU A 515 -6.65 -6.11 -8.82
N ASN A 516 -5.32 -6.10 -8.87
CA ASN A 516 -4.52 -5.04 -8.28
C ASN A 516 -4.77 -3.68 -8.93
N THR A 517 -4.87 -3.63 -10.27
CA THR A 517 -5.19 -2.40 -11.01
C THR A 517 -6.57 -1.87 -10.62
N ALA A 518 -7.55 -2.76 -10.45
CA ALA A 518 -8.88 -2.43 -9.96
C ALA A 518 -8.83 -1.88 -8.52
N LEU A 519 -8.09 -2.51 -7.60
CA LEU A 519 -7.95 -2.08 -6.20
C LEU A 519 -7.35 -0.67 -6.07
N ILE A 520 -6.32 -0.36 -6.85
CA ILE A 520 -5.68 0.97 -6.83
C ILE A 520 -6.62 2.03 -7.44
N GLY A 521 -7.61 1.62 -8.25
CA GLY A 521 -8.54 2.53 -8.93
C GLY A 521 -7.97 3.10 -10.23
N GLN A 522 -7.02 2.39 -10.85
CA GLN A 522 -6.37 2.79 -12.11
C GLN A 522 -6.97 2.08 -13.34
N ALA A 523 -8.13 1.41 -13.19
CA ALA A 523 -8.86 0.83 -14.30
C ALA A 523 -9.30 1.95 -15.27
N GLY A 524 -8.56 2.11 -16.38
CA GLY A 524 -8.81 3.09 -17.42
C GLY A 524 -7.76 4.20 -17.55
N GLN A 525 -6.78 4.27 -16.65
CA GLN A 525 -5.66 5.21 -16.78
C GLN A 525 -4.47 4.54 -17.50
N PRO A 526 -3.76 5.25 -18.40
CA PRO A 526 -2.57 4.72 -19.04
C PRO A 526 -1.53 4.32 -18.00
N GLN A 527 -0.88 3.17 -18.20
CA GLN A 527 0.25 2.80 -17.36
C GLN A 527 1.35 3.87 -17.48
N PRO A 528 1.86 4.43 -16.37
CA PRO A 528 3.00 5.34 -16.44
C PRO A 528 4.15 4.65 -17.16
N ALA A 529 4.73 5.33 -18.15
CA ALA A 529 5.81 4.78 -18.95
C ALA A 529 6.95 4.29 -18.04
N PRO A 530 7.57 3.13 -18.34
CA PRO A 530 8.74 2.69 -17.59
C PRO A 530 9.78 3.81 -17.61
N VAL A 531 10.33 4.13 -16.45
CA VAL A 531 11.44 5.08 -16.33
C VAL A 531 12.62 4.48 -17.08
N VAL A 532 12.80 4.88 -18.34
CA VAL A 532 13.99 4.58 -19.11
C VAL A 532 15.10 5.43 -18.50
N ILE A 533 15.96 4.82 -17.71
CA ILE A 533 17.22 5.43 -17.32
C ILE A 533 18.00 5.58 -18.64
N PRO A 534 18.31 6.79 -19.11
CA PRO A 534 19.05 6.96 -20.33
C PRO A 534 20.41 6.27 -20.17
N THR A 535 20.72 5.37 -21.10
CA THR A 535 22.05 4.80 -21.28
C THR A 535 23.04 5.97 -21.35
N PRO A 536 24.15 5.97 -20.58
CA PRO A 536 25.15 7.01 -20.74
C PRO A 536 25.64 7.02 -22.18
N VAL A 537 25.45 8.15 -22.85
CA VAL A 537 25.97 8.39 -24.19
C VAL A 537 27.50 8.29 -24.09
N PRO A 538 28.17 7.46 -24.90
CA PRO A 538 29.62 7.51 -24.98
C PRO A 538 30.00 8.88 -25.52
N GLU A 539 30.74 9.64 -24.71
CA GLU A 539 31.33 10.91 -25.09
C GLU A 539 32.23 10.67 -26.30
N VAL A 540 31.82 11.21 -27.44
CA VAL A 540 32.59 11.17 -28.69
C VAL A 540 33.85 12.00 -28.44
N ALA A 541 35.00 11.32 -28.38
CA ALA A 541 36.29 11.97 -28.31
C ALA A 541 36.46 12.93 -29.50
N VAL A 542 36.64 14.21 -29.18
CA VAL A 542 37.05 15.23 -30.13
C VAL A 542 38.47 14.88 -30.59
N PRO A 543 38.76 14.77 -31.90
CA PRO A 543 40.12 14.54 -32.35
C PRO A 543 40.95 15.79 -32.10
N GLU A 544 41.97 15.68 -31.24
CA GLU A 544 43.04 16.67 -31.14
C GLU A 544 43.76 16.76 -32.49
N THR A 545 43.66 17.93 -33.11
CA THR A 545 44.50 18.32 -34.24
C THR A 545 45.92 18.50 -33.72
N SER A 546 46.77 17.50 -33.93
CA SER A 546 48.22 17.62 -33.76
C SER A 546 48.77 18.57 -34.82
N ASP A 547 49.04 19.80 -34.39
CA ASP A 547 49.83 20.77 -35.11
C ASP A 547 51.31 20.36 -35.03
N THR A 548 51.87 19.89 -36.15
CA THR A 548 53.32 19.73 -36.33
C THR A 548 53.69 20.27 -37.71
N SER A 549 54.13 21.52 -37.74
CA SER A 549 54.98 22.08 -38.80
C SER A 549 55.89 23.15 -38.21
N GLY A 550 57.16 22.81 -38.00
CA GLY A 550 58.26 23.71 -38.33
C GLY A 550 58.97 24.47 -37.21
N VAL A 551 60.23 24.05 -37.02
CA VAL A 551 61.45 24.82 -36.69
C VAL A 551 61.79 25.03 -35.21
#